data_AF-A0A9E5Z0H8-F1
#
_entry.id   AF-A0A9E5Z0H8-F1
#
_cell.length_a   1.000
_cell.length_b   1.000
_cell.length_c   1.000
_cell.angle_alpha   90.00
_cell.angle_beta   90.00
_cell.angle_gamma   90.00
#
_symmetry.space_group_name_H-M   'P 1'
#
loop_
_entity.id
_entity.type
_entity.pdbx_description
1 polymer ?
#
loop_
_entity_poly.entity_id
_entity_poly.type
_entity_poly.pdbx_seq_one_letter_code
_entity_poly.pdbx_strand_id
1 'polypeptide(L)' 'GERKGRATIENISPGGAQITTRVPVEPGQAIVLTIGDLGTANGHVAWTNRYTVGVKFDQEVDAIADLLLSVAIY' A
#
# COMPACT_ATOMS: atom_id res chain seq x y z
N GLY A 1 13.37 -10.07 -9.57
CA GLY A 1 14.33 -9.38 -8.69
C GLY A 1 13.56 -8.46 -7.78
N GLU A 2 13.89 -8.43 -6.49
CA GLU A 2 13.22 -7.57 -5.51
C GLU A 2 13.47 -6.08 -5.85
N ARG A 3 12.41 -5.26 -5.84
CA ARG A 3 12.47 -3.83 -6.14
C ARG A 3 11.95 -3.07 -4.92
N LYS A 4 12.73 -2.10 -4.42
CA LYS A 4 12.35 -1.23 -3.30
C LYS A 4 12.43 0.23 -3.73
N GLY A 5 11.50 1.05 -3.27
CA GLY A 5 11.55 2.50 -3.48
C GLY A 5 10.53 3.23 -2.61
N ARG A 6 10.58 4.56 -2.67
CA ARG A 6 9.65 5.40 -1.92
C ARG A 6 8.32 5.51 -2.65
N ALA A 7 7.26 5.65 -1.87
CA ALA A 7 5.92 5.95 -2.34
C ALA A 7 5.26 6.94 -1.36
N THR A 8 4.31 7.72 -1.87
CA THR A 8 3.38 8.52 -1.05
C THR A 8 2.06 7.79 -1.02
N ILE A 9 1.45 7.63 0.15
CA ILE A 9 0.07 7.14 0.26
C ILE A 9 -0.85 8.34 0.06
N GLU A 10 -1.69 8.31 -0.98
CA GLU A 10 -2.64 9.38 -1.30
C GLU A 10 -3.97 9.14 -0.58
N ASN A 11 -4.43 7.89 -0.57
CA ASN A 11 -5.66 7.45 0.10
C ASN A 11 -5.45 6.06 0.69
N ILE A 12 -6.09 5.78 1.81
CA ILE A 12 -6.02 4.46 2.46
C ILE A 12 -7.37 4.08 3.08
N SER A 13 -7.69 2.79 3.02
CA SER A 13 -8.92 2.18 3.52
C SER A 13 -8.63 0.74 3.98
N PRO A 14 -9.55 0.06 4.66
CA PRO A 14 -9.32 -1.32 5.09
C PRO A 14 -9.09 -2.30 3.93
N GLY A 15 -9.64 -2.01 2.75
CA GLY A 15 -9.49 -2.88 1.57
C GLY A 15 -8.23 -2.61 0.75
N GLY A 16 -7.55 -1.49 0.97
CA GLY A 16 -6.44 -1.10 0.11
C GLY A 16 -6.02 0.37 0.22
N ALA A 17 -5.01 0.71 -0.58
CA ALA A 17 -4.45 2.05 -0.67
C ALA A 17 -4.27 2.49 -2.13
N GLN A 18 -4.36 3.80 -2.34
CA GLN A 18 -3.80 4.45 -3.51
C GLN A 18 -2.44 5.03 -3.14
N ILE A 19 -1.41 4.68 -3.91
CA ILE A 19 -0.07 5.23 -3.73
C ILE A 19 0.42 5.93 -5.00
N THR A 20 1.32 6.88 -4.83
CA THR A 20 2.13 7.46 -5.91
C THR A 20 3.57 6.98 -5.79
N THR A 21 4.13 6.36 -6.83
CA THR A 21 5.53 5.92 -6.86
C THR A 21 6.15 6.01 -8.25
N ARG A 22 7.48 6.13 -8.29
CA ARG A 22 8.27 6.00 -9.53
C ARG A 22 8.81 4.59 -9.74
N VAL A 23 8.60 3.68 -8.79
CA VAL A 23 8.98 2.28 -8.95
C VAL A 23 8.02 1.64 -9.96
N PRO A 24 8.51 1.14 -11.10
CA PRO A 24 7.70 0.36 -12.04
C PRO A 24 7.15 -0.89 -11.34
N VAL A 25 5.84 -1.06 -11.45
CA VAL A 25 5.08 -2.23 -10.96
C VAL A 25 3.98 -2.57 -11.96
N GLU A 26 3.51 -3.81 -11.92
CA GLU A 26 2.49 -4.34 -12.83
C GLU A 26 1.25 -4.82 -12.07
N PRO A 27 0.03 -4.74 -12.65
CA PRO A 27 -1.15 -5.36 -12.07
C PRO A 27 -0.94 -6.84 -11.72
N GLY A 28 -1.42 -7.26 -10.56
CA GLY A 28 -1.23 -8.60 -10.00
C GLY A 28 0.10 -8.80 -9.27
N GLN A 29 1.05 -7.87 -9.38
CA GLN A 29 2.32 -7.98 -8.67
C GLN A 29 2.12 -7.88 -7.15
N ALA A 30 2.69 -8.83 -6.41
CA ALA A 30 2.76 -8.76 -4.95
C ALA A 30 3.69 -7.64 -4.50
N ILE A 31 3.27 -6.89 -3.49
CA ILE A 31 4.02 -5.79 -2.90
C ILE A 31 3.87 -5.77 -1.38
N VAL A 32 4.84 -5.11 -0.73
CA VAL A 32 4.79 -4.81 0.70
C VAL A 32 4.88 -3.29 0.86
N LEU A 33 3.86 -2.69 1.48
CA LEU A 33 3.87 -1.27 1.85
C LEU A 33 4.37 -1.11 3.28
N THR A 34 5.53 -0.49 3.45
CA THR A 34 6.04 -0.09 4.76
C THR A 34 5.59 1.33 5.08
N ILE A 35 4.84 1.51 6.17
CA ILE A 35 4.26 2.80 6.60
C ILE A 35 5.01 3.28 7.85
N GLY A 36 6.20 3.84 7.66
CA GLY A 36 7.04 4.31 8.77
C GLY A 36 7.21 3.25 9.87
N ASP A 37 7.08 3.69 11.12
CA ASP A 37 7.13 2.81 12.30
C ASP A 37 5.76 2.17 12.62
N LEU A 38 4.71 2.49 11.85
CA LEU A 38 3.36 1.97 12.07
C LEU A 38 3.22 0.52 11.62
N GLY A 39 4.10 0.07 10.72
CA GLY A 39 4.19 -1.34 10.32
C GLY A 39 4.15 -1.53 8.80
N THR A 40 3.71 -2.73 8.40
CA THR A 40 3.69 -3.14 6.99
C THR A 40 2.34 -3.70 6.58
N ALA A 41 1.93 -3.42 5.35
CA ALA A 41 0.78 -4.04 4.71
C ALA A 41 1.18 -4.84 3.47
N ASN A 42 0.86 -6.13 3.48
CA ASN A 42 1.00 -7.00 2.30
C ASN A 42 -0.20 -6.81 1.37
N GLY A 43 0.07 -6.84 0.06
CA GLY A 43 -0.99 -6.72 -0.93
C GLY A 43 -0.52 -7.01 -2.35
N HIS A 44 -1.43 -6.81 -3.28
CA HIS A 44 -1.17 -6.90 -4.71
C HIS A 44 -1.62 -5.64 -5.44
N VAL A 45 -0.93 -5.32 -6.53
CA VAL A 45 -1.32 -4.21 -7.40
C VAL A 45 -2.64 -4.54 -8.07
N ALA A 46 -3.70 -3.80 -7.74
CA ALA A 46 -5.02 -3.96 -8.34
C ALA A 46 -5.11 -3.25 -9.70
N TRP A 47 -4.45 -2.10 -9.83
CA TRP A 47 -4.41 -1.30 -11.06
C TRP A 47 -3.21 -0.34 -11.06
N THR A 48 -2.84 0.13 -12.24
CA THR A 48 -1.77 1.14 -12.45
C THR A 48 -2.24 2.24 -13.39
N ASN A 49 -1.94 3.50 -13.08
CA ASN A 49 -2.15 4.64 -13.95
C ASN A 49 -1.00 5.65 -13.81
N ARG A 50 -0.11 5.69 -14.82
CA ARG A 50 1.14 6.49 -14.79
C ARG A 50 1.99 6.20 -13.55
N TYR A 51 1.96 7.09 -12.56
CA TYR A 51 2.70 6.98 -11.30
C TYR A 51 1.79 6.62 -10.12
N THR A 52 0.49 6.52 -10.35
CA THR A 52 -0.50 6.14 -9.35
C THR A 52 -0.77 4.65 -9.45
N VAL A 53 -0.79 3.99 -8.29
CA VAL A 53 -0.97 2.55 -8.18
C VAL A 53 -2.06 2.28 -7.14
N GLY A 54 -3.02 1.45 -7.51
CA GLY A 54 -3.99 0.90 -6.58
C GLY A 54 -3.48 -0.40 -6.00
N VAL A 55 -3.51 -0.51 -4.69
CA VAL A 55 -3.07 -1.68 -3.93
C VAL A 55 -4.26 -2.27 -3.21
N LYS A 56 -4.50 -3.56 -3.39
CA LYS A 56 -5.46 -4.32 -2.58
C LYS A 56 -4.70 -5.08 -1.51
N PHE A 57 -5.13 -4.96 -0.25
CA PHE A 57 -4.48 -5.65 0.86
C PHE A 57 -4.89 -7.12 0.92
N ASP A 58 -3.95 -7.97 1.31
CA ASP A 58 -4.14 -9.42 1.48
C ASP A 58 -4.50 -9.80 2.94
N GLN A 59 -4.43 -8.84 3.85
CA GLN A 59 -4.62 -9.05 5.30
C GLN A 59 -6.09 -8.93 5.72
N GLU A 60 -6.43 -9.49 6.88
CA GLU A 60 -7.73 -9.30 7.50
C GLU A 60 -7.99 -7.82 7.82
N VAL A 61 -9.26 -7.42 7.70
CA VAL A 61 -9.72 -6.03 7.88
C VAL A 61 -9.33 -5.48 9.25
N ASP A 62 -9.37 -6.30 10.30
CA ASP A 62 -9.06 -5.89 11.67
C ASP A 62 -7.58 -5.48 11.83
N ALA A 63 -6.65 -6.25 11.24
CA ALA A 63 -5.23 -5.94 11.27
C ALA A 63 -4.91 -4.64 10.51
N ILE A 64 -5.63 -4.34 9.43
CA ILE A 64 -5.50 -3.07 8.72
C ILE A 64 -6.19 -1.93 9.47
N ALA A 65 -7.29 -2.19 10.20
CA ALA A 65 -8.00 -1.16 10.95
C ALA A 65 -7.13 -0.54 12.06
N ASP A 66 -6.37 -1.35 12.78
CA ASP A 66 -5.42 -0.88 13.80
C ASP A 66 -4.32 0.01 13.19
N LEU A 67 -3.82 -0.39 12.01
CA LEU A 67 -2.84 0.39 11.26
C LEU A 67 -3.42 1.74 10.79
N LEU A 68 -4.66 1.73 10.28
CA LEU A 68 -5.37 2.93 9.83
C LEU A 68 -5.59 3.93 10.96
N LEU A 69 -6.03 3.45 12.13
CA LEU A 69 -6.22 4.29 13.31
C LEU A 69 -4.90 4.95 13.71
N SER A 70 -3.79 4.22 13.59
CA SER A 70 -2.47 4.74 13.90
C SER A 70 -2.05 5.86 12.93
N VAL A 71 -2.40 5.79 11.65
CA VAL A 71 -2.13 6.88 10.68
C VAL A 71 -3.01 8.12 10.95
N ALA A 72 -4.24 7.93 11.42
CA ALA A 72 -5.19 9.02 11.66
C ALA A 72 -4.87 9.90 12.89
N ILE A 73 -3.99 9.42 13.78
CA ILE A 73 -3.60 10.12 15.03
C ILE A 73 -2.33 10.99 14.82
N TYR A 74 -1.65 10.86 13.68
CA TYR A 74 -0.48 11.66 13.31
C TYR A 74 -0.83 12.94 12.53
#